data_AF-A0A957T0D6-F1
#
_entry.id   AF-A0A957T0D6-F1
#
_cell.length_a   1.000
_cell.length_b   1.000
_cell.length_c   1.000
_cell.angle_alpha   90.00
_cell.angle_beta   90.00
_cell.angle_gamma   90.00
#
_symmetry.space_group_name_H-M   'P 1'
#
loop_
_entity.id
_entity.type
_entity.pdbx_description
1 polymer ?
#
loop_
_entity_poly.entity_id
_entity_poly.type
_entity_poly.pdbx_seq_one_letter_code
_entity_poly.pdbx_strand_id
1 'polypeptide(L)'
;MNIASLRTLALSKLHNQRFLRNSGLLMLANIIVTALALIRTPTVTWLLPKEEVGMIGVVGAWLSFILLLSLPGLDSASYHYVVKGSQWAFLVNIRHKTRWALLSTVAFVCGAGYWWWRDDPALSIIFLIAGAVCPIVLGLSACSGTLAAREKFGALFWYRIADSLTDFVGFIPLL
;
A
#
# COMPACT_ATOMS: atom_id res chain seq x y z
N MET A 1 1.15 -7.03 51.27
CA MET A 1 1.34 -6.87 49.81
C MET A 1 0.03 -7.25 49.14
N ASN A 2 -0.61 -6.32 48.42
CA ASN A 2 -2.03 -6.41 48.07
C ASN A 2 -2.24 -7.23 46.77
N ILE A 3 -3.23 -8.13 46.73
CA ILE A 3 -3.50 -8.99 45.55
C ILE A 3 -3.83 -8.14 44.31
N ALA A 4 -4.40 -6.95 44.52
CA ALA A 4 -4.66 -5.96 43.48
C ALA A 4 -3.37 -5.44 42.81
N SER A 5 -2.29 -5.21 43.56
CA SER A 5 -1.03 -4.71 43.00
C SER A 5 -0.24 -5.78 42.24
N LEU A 6 -0.37 -7.04 42.63
CA LEU A 6 0.22 -8.16 41.88
C LEU A 6 -0.48 -8.39 40.54
N ARG A 7 -1.81 -8.23 40.50
CA ARG A 7 -2.59 -8.32 39.25
C ARG A 7 -2.25 -7.22 38.26
N THR A 8 -2.10 -5.97 38.70
CA THR A 8 -1.76 -4.85 37.79
C THR A 8 -0.35 -4.97 37.22
N LEU A 9 0.63 -5.44 38.00
CA LEU A 9 1.98 -5.73 37.53
C LEU A 9 2.03 -6.91 36.55
N ALA A 10 1.27 -7.98 36.80
CA ALA A 10 1.18 -9.11 35.88
C ALA A 10 0.54 -8.71 34.55
N LEU A 11 -0.53 -7.92 34.58
CA LEU A 11 -1.21 -7.40 33.39
C LEU A 11 -0.33 -6.42 32.61
N SER A 12 0.40 -5.53 33.30
CA SER A 12 1.31 -4.60 32.62
C SER A 12 2.47 -5.32 31.94
N LYS A 13 3.02 -6.37 32.57
CA LYS A 13 4.11 -7.17 32.00
C LYS A 13 3.65 -7.97 30.78
N LEU A 14 2.46 -8.58 30.83
CA LEU A 14 1.85 -9.28 29.69
C LEU A 14 1.52 -8.34 28.53
N HIS A 15 0.99 -7.15 28.84
CA HIS A 15 0.70 -6.12 27.84
C HIS A 15 1.99 -5.65 27.17
N ASN A 16 3.05 -5.40 27.95
CA ASN A 16 4.34 -4.98 27.44
C ASN A 16 4.98 -6.05 26.53
N GLN A 17 4.92 -7.33 26.91
CA GLN A 17 5.42 -8.42 26.05
C GLN A 17 4.64 -8.56 24.74
N ARG A 18 3.31 -8.46 24.77
CA ARG A 18 2.49 -8.50 23.55
C ARG A 18 2.75 -7.29 22.65
N PHE A 19 2.87 -6.11 23.24
CA PHE A 19 3.22 -4.88 22.52
C PHE A 19 4.59 -5.00 21.84
N LEU A 20 5.62 -5.45 22.56
CA LEU A 20 6.96 -5.65 22.01
C LEU A 20 6.97 -6.67 20.87
N ARG A 21 6.25 -7.78 21.02
CA ARG A 21 6.16 -8.80 19.96
C ARG A 21 5.45 -8.26 18.72
N ASN A 22 4.33 -7.58 18.88
CA ASN A 22 3.53 -7.07 17.77
C ASN A 22 4.23 -5.92 17.03
N SER A 23 4.82 -4.98 17.76
CA SER A 23 5.63 -3.91 17.20
C SER A 23 6.89 -4.45 16.53
N GLY A 24 7.54 -5.46 17.14
CA GLY A 24 8.69 -6.15 16.55
C GLY A 24 8.36 -6.83 15.22
N LEU A 25 7.21 -7.50 15.11
CA LEU A 25 6.75 -8.11 13.85
C LEU A 25 6.55 -7.07 12.75
N LEU A 26 5.95 -5.91 13.06
CA LEU A 26 5.73 -4.84 12.09
C LEU A 26 7.03 -4.16 11.66
N MET A 27 7.95 -3.98 12.60
CA MET A 27 9.27 -3.43 12.32
C MET A 27 10.06 -4.38 11.41
N LEU A 28 10.00 -5.69 11.67
CA LEU A 28 10.62 -6.71 10.82
C LEU A 28 10.00 -6.73 9.43
N ALA A 29 8.67 -6.65 9.31
CA ALA A 29 8.01 -6.50 8.01
C ALA A 29 8.52 -5.27 7.24
N ASN A 30 8.62 -4.11 7.90
CA ASN A 30 9.12 -2.90 7.27
C ASN A 30 10.58 -3.02 6.83
N ILE A 31 11.43 -3.68 7.62
CA ILE A 31 12.83 -3.93 7.24
C ILE A 31 12.89 -4.81 5.99
N ILE A 32 12.11 -5.90 5.95
CA ILE A 32 12.05 -6.78 4.77
C ILE A 32 11.55 -6.01 3.54
N VAL A 33 10.44 -5.28 3.65
CA VAL A 33 9.87 -4.50 2.55
C VAL A 33 10.87 -3.45 2.04
N THR A 34 11.56 -2.76 2.94
CA THR A 34 12.58 -1.77 2.56
C THR A 34 13.77 -2.43 1.86
N ALA A 35 14.23 -3.58 2.36
CA ALA A 35 15.29 -4.35 1.72
C ALA A 35 14.89 -4.83 0.32
N LEU A 36 13.66 -5.33 0.16
CA LEU A 36 13.11 -5.71 -1.14
C LEU A 36 13.05 -4.51 -2.09
N ALA A 37 12.59 -3.35 -1.63
CA ALA A 37 12.56 -2.14 -2.44
C ALA A 37 13.96 -1.67 -2.87
N LEU A 38 14.95 -1.78 -1.98
CA LEU A 38 16.35 -1.46 -2.29
C LEU A 38 16.97 -2.42 -3.31
N ILE A 39 16.60 -3.71 -3.28
CA ILE A 39 17.07 -4.70 -4.26
C ILE A 39 16.34 -4.53 -5.59
N ARG A 40 15.05 -4.18 -5.59
CA ARG A 40 14.22 -3.95 -6.79
C ARG A 40 14.83 -2.94 -7.74
N THR A 41 15.24 -1.79 -7.19
CA THR A 41 15.75 -0.66 -8.00
C THR A 41 16.93 -1.06 -8.90
N PRO A 42 18.04 -1.63 -8.39
CA PRO A 42 19.14 -2.09 -9.23
C PRO A 42 18.74 -3.25 -10.15
N THR A 43 17.90 -4.18 -9.69
CA THR A 43 17.42 -5.29 -10.54
C THR A 43 16.69 -4.78 -11.78
N VAL A 44 15.76 -3.83 -11.62
CA VAL A 44 15.02 -3.22 -12.74
C VAL A 44 15.97 -2.50 -13.70
N THR A 45 16.97 -1.77 -13.18
CA THR A 45 17.94 -1.07 -14.04
C THR A 45 18.91 -1.99 -14.79
N TRP A 46 19.13 -3.21 -14.30
CA TRP A 46 20.00 -4.19 -14.97
C TRP A 46 19.23 -5.03 -16.00
N LEU A 47 17.94 -5.26 -15.75
CA LEU A 47 17.13 -6.14 -16.57
C LEU A 47 16.48 -5.41 -17.75
N LEU A 48 16.14 -4.13 -17.59
CA LEU A 48 15.45 -3.33 -18.61
C LEU A 48 16.37 -2.34 -19.33
N PRO A 49 16.10 -2.02 -20.61
CA PRO A 49 16.73 -0.91 -21.33
C PRO A 49 16.55 0.44 -20.61
N LYS A 50 17.48 1.36 -20.85
CA LYS A 50 17.47 2.69 -20.20
C LYS A 50 16.21 3.49 -20.54
N GLU A 51 15.71 3.31 -21.76
CA GLU A 51 14.52 3.95 -22.28
C GLU A 51 13.29 3.54 -21.47
N GLU A 52 13.10 2.24 -21.24
CA GLU A 52 11.98 1.68 -20.47
C GLU A 52 12.03 2.05 -18.98
N VAL A 53 13.23 2.06 -18.41
CA VAL A 53 13.43 2.56 -17.03
C VAL A 53 13.03 4.03 -16.92
N GLY A 54 13.37 4.85 -17.93
CA GLY A 54 12.96 6.25 -18.01
C GLY A 54 11.43 6.40 -18.09
N MET A 55 10.78 5.59 -18.91
CA MET A 55 9.32 5.54 -19.07
C MET A 55 8.61 5.21 -17.75
N ILE A 56 9.08 4.19 -17.03
CA ILE A 56 8.59 3.83 -15.70
C ILE A 56 8.73 5.01 -14.73
N GLY A 57 9.88 5.69 -14.76
CA GLY A 57 10.14 6.86 -13.92
C GLY A 57 9.13 7.99 -14.12
N VAL A 58 8.73 8.25 -15.39
CA VAL A 58 7.71 9.27 -15.71
C VAL A 58 6.35 8.89 -15.10
N VAL A 59 5.93 7.63 -15.26
CA VAL A 59 4.65 7.16 -14.69
C VAL A 59 4.70 7.16 -13.16
N GLY A 60 5.82 6.75 -12.56
CA GLY A 60 6.03 6.77 -11.11
C GLY A 60 5.96 8.18 -10.50
N ALA A 61 6.50 9.18 -11.20
CA ALA A 61 6.39 10.58 -10.78
C ALA A 61 4.93 11.05 -10.77
N TRP A 62 4.15 10.70 -11.81
CA TRP A 62 2.71 10.98 -11.86
C TRP A 62 1.92 10.25 -10.77
N LEU A 63 2.29 9.01 -10.48
CA LEU A 63 1.61 8.19 -9.48
C LEU A 63 1.65 8.87 -8.10
N SER A 64 2.74 9.53 -7.74
CA SER A 64 2.85 10.29 -6.48
C SER A 64 1.81 11.41 -6.37
N PHE A 65 1.57 12.16 -7.44
CA PHE A 65 0.54 13.20 -7.46
C PHE A 65 -0.86 12.60 -7.39
N ILE A 66 -1.06 11.49 -8.09
CA ILE A 66 -2.34 10.79 -8.13
C ILE A 66 -2.69 10.15 -6.78
N LEU A 67 -1.70 9.64 -6.04
CA LEU A 67 -1.88 9.12 -4.69
C LEU A 67 -2.43 10.18 -3.73
N LEU A 68 -2.13 11.47 -3.92
CA LEU A 68 -2.72 12.54 -3.10
C LEU A 68 -4.24 12.62 -3.25
N LEU A 69 -4.79 12.25 -4.41
CA LEU A 69 -6.23 12.20 -4.66
C LEU A 69 -6.92 10.98 -4.02
N SER A 70 -6.16 10.01 -3.51
CA SER A 70 -6.70 8.75 -2.95
C SER A 70 -7.23 8.86 -1.50
N LEU A 71 -7.31 10.07 -0.95
CA LEU A 71 -7.73 10.37 0.44
C LEU A 71 -7.03 9.49 1.50
N PRO A 72 -5.71 9.61 1.70
CA PRO A 72 -4.98 8.83 2.69
C PRO A 72 -5.50 9.03 4.14
N GLY A 73 -6.12 10.19 4.44
CA GLY A 73 -6.74 10.46 5.75
C GLY A 73 -7.95 9.58 6.08
N LEU A 74 -8.54 8.90 5.09
CA LEU A 74 -9.69 8.02 5.32
C LEU A 74 -9.28 6.70 6.01
N ASP A 75 -8.03 6.27 5.82
CA ASP A 75 -7.49 5.08 6.50
C ASP A 75 -7.37 5.31 8.00
N SER A 76 -6.81 6.45 8.43
CA SER A 76 -6.66 6.78 9.85
C SER A 76 -8.02 6.95 10.52
N ALA A 77 -8.97 7.64 9.85
CA ALA A 77 -10.34 7.74 10.33
C ALA A 77 -10.97 6.34 10.49
N SER A 78 -10.86 5.47 9.48
CA SER A 78 -11.42 4.12 9.53
C SER A 78 -10.80 3.28 10.64
N TYR A 79 -9.50 3.41 10.88
CA TYR A 79 -8.78 2.73 11.96
C TYR A 79 -9.41 3.07 13.33
N HIS A 80 -9.61 4.37 13.61
CA HIS A 80 -10.22 4.81 14.87
C HIS A 80 -11.64 4.28 15.07
N TYR A 81 -12.46 4.24 14.01
CA TYR A 81 -13.82 3.70 14.11
C TYR A 81 -13.88 2.18 14.25
N VAL A 82 -12.96 1.45 13.62
CA VAL A 82 -12.85 0.00 13.75
C VAL A 82 -12.41 -0.40 15.16
N VAL A 83 -11.45 0.33 15.76
CA VAL A 83 -11.03 0.11 17.15
C VAL A 83 -12.18 0.35 18.14
N LYS A 84 -13.09 1.29 17.85
CA LYS A 84 -14.32 1.53 18.61
C LYS A 84 -15.41 0.46 18.40
N GLY A 85 -15.15 -0.57 17.60
CA GLY A 85 -16.08 -1.69 17.36
C GLY A 85 -16.99 -1.51 16.15
N SER A 86 -16.92 -0.39 15.41
CA SER A 86 -17.75 -0.18 14.23
C SER A 86 -17.12 -0.85 13.00
N GLN A 87 -17.53 -2.08 12.70
CA GLN A 87 -17.02 -2.82 11.54
C GLN A 87 -17.45 -2.23 10.20
N TRP A 88 -18.57 -1.48 10.17
CA TRP A 88 -19.10 -0.82 8.97
C TRP A 88 -18.15 0.25 8.42
N ALA A 89 -17.32 0.86 9.27
CA ALA A 89 -16.34 1.86 8.85
C ALA A 89 -15.34 1.34 7.81
N PHE A 90 -15.06 0.03 7.80
CA PHE A 90 -14.21 -0.59 6.78
C PHE A 90 -14.86 -0.59 5.39
N LEU A 91 -16.12 -1.02 5.30
CA LEU A 91 -16.86 -1.07 4.04
C LEU A 91 -17.04 0.33 3.47
N VAL A 92 -17.30 1.31 4.35
CA VAL A 92 -17.38 2.72 3.98
C VAL A 92 -16.02 3.21 3.47
N ASN A 93 -14.90 2.85 4.11
CA ASN A 93 -13.57 3.23 3.65
C ASN A 93 -13.27 2.68 2.25
N ILE A 94 -13.41 1.36 2.05
CA ILE A 94 -13.20 0.74 0.72
C ILE A 94 -14.07 1.42 -0.33
N ARG A 95 -15.37 1.58 -0.08
CA ARG A 95 -16.29 2.15 -1.08
C ARG A 95 -15.89 3.57 -1.47
N HIS A 96 -15.51 4.40 -0.50
CA HIS A 96 -15.09 5.77 -0.78
C HIS A 96 -13.74 5.79 -1.48
N LYS A 97 -12.74 5.04 -1.00
CA LYS A 97 -11.43 4.95 -1.64
C LYS A 97 -11.53 4.47 -3.08
N THR A 98 -12.24 3.39 -3.36
CA THR A 98 -12.39 2.89 -4.73
C THR A 98 -13.11 3.90 -5.62
N ARG A 99 -14.13 4.60 -5.10
CA ARG A 99 -14.84 5.64 -5.86
C ARG A 99 -13.95 6.83 -6.18
N TRP A 100 -13.14 7.30 -5.23
CA TRP A 100 -12.17 8.37 -5.46
C TRP A 100 -10.99 7.89 -6.32
N ALA A 101 -10.64 6.61 -6.25
CA ALA A 101 -9.65 6.01 -7.12
C ALA A 101 -10.10 5.87 -8.59
N LEU A 102 -11.40 6.00 -8.88
CA LEU A 102 -11.84 6.14 -10.28
C LEU A 102 -11.38 7.48 -10.89
N LEU A 103 -11.20 8.53 -10.08
CA LEU A 103 -10.64 9.79 -10.57
C LEU A 103 -9.16 9.62 -10.95
N SER A 104 -8.43 8.78 -10.23
CA SER A 104 -7.06 8.42 -10.62
C SER A 104 -7.03 7.71 -11.98
N THR A 105 -7.99 6.82 -12.27
CA THR A 105 -8.12 6.21 -13.59
C THR A 105 -8.35 7.25 -14.69
N VAL A 106 -9.22 8.24 -14.46
CA VAL A 106 -9.43 9.35 -15.42
C VAL A 106 -8.14 10.12 -15.67
N ALA A 107 -7.39 10.45 -14.61
CA ALA A 107 -6.10 11.14 -14.74
C ALA A 107 -5.09 10.33 -15.59
N PHE A 108 -4.99 9.01 -15.35
CA PHE A 108 -4.13 8.13 -16.13
C PHE A 108 -4.58 8.00 -17.60
N VAL A 109 -5.88 7.94 -17.87
CA VAL A 109 -6.42 7.91 -19.24
C VAL A 109 -6.14 9.22 -19.99
N CYS A 110 -6.25 10.37 -19.32
CA CYS A 110 -5.83 11.64 -19.90
C CYS A 110 -4.32 11.66 -20.20
N GLY A 111 -3.50 11.11 -19.31
CA GLY A 111 -2.06 10.93 -19.54
C GLY A 111 -1.79 10.04 -20.77
N ALA A 112 -2.49 8.91 -20.88
CA ALA A 112 -2.37 8.02 -22.04
C ALA A 112 -2.72 8.72 -23.36
N GLY A 113 -3.81 9.51 -23.37
CA GLY A 113 -4.21 10.29 -24.55
C GLY A 113 -3.17 11.35 -24.95
N TYR A 114 -2.57 12.03 -23.98
CA TYR A 114 -1.51 13.00 -24.23
C TYR A 114 -0.29 12.37 -24.92
N TRP A 115 0.16 11.20 -24.45
CA TRP A 115 1.31 10.50 -25.03
C TRP A 115 1.00 9.84 -26.36
N TRP A 116 -0.25 9.43 -26.58
CA TRP A 116 -0.71 8.96 -27.88
C TRP A 116 -0.59 10.04 -28.97
N TRP A 117 -0.94 11.30 -28.65
CA TRP A 117 -0.78 12.43 -29.57
C TRP A 117 0.68 12.82 -29.83
N ARG A 118 1.61 12.32 -29.03
CA ARG A 118 3.05 12.60 -29.15
C ARG A 118 3.81 11.49 -29.88
N ASP A 119 3.08 10.56 -30.50
CA ASP A 119 3.60 9.39 -31.21
C ASP A 119 4.49 8.46 -30.34
N ASP A 120 4.22 8.41 -29.03
CA ASP A 120 4.86 7.46 -28.10
C ASP A 120 3.84 6.42 -27.60
N PRO A 121 3.59 5.35 -28.39
CA PRO A 121 2.58 4.35 -28.04
C PRO A 121 2.98 3.50 -26.83
N ALA A 122 4.29 3.33 -26.60
CA ALA A 122 4.78 2.55 -25.45
C ALA A 122 4.36 3.22 -24.14
N LEU A 123 4.62 4.53 -24.00
CA LEU A 123 4.24 5.24 -22.78
C LEU A 123 2.71 5.32 -22.60
N SER A 124 1.97 5.50 -23.70
CA SER A 124 0.50 5.51 -23.66
C SER A 124 -0.07 4.22 -23.08
N ILE A 125 0.45 3.06 -23.50
CA ILE A 125 0.05 1.74 -22.99
C ILE A 125 0.37 1.61 -21.50
N ILE A 126 1.55 2.04 -21.06
CA ILE A 126 1.93 1.99 -19.63
C ILE A 126 0.96 2.84 -18.78
N PHE A 127 0.59 4.04 -19.25
CA PHE A 127 -0.41 4.88 -18.59
C PHE A 127 -1.80 4.21 -18.53
N LEU A 128 -2.23 3.51 -19.58
CA LEU A 128 -3.50 2.77 -19.57
C LEU A 128 -3.49 1.61 -18.57
N ILE A 129 -2.41 0.82 -18.56
CA ILE A 129 -2.23 -0.28 -17.60
C ILE A 129 -2.25 0.27 -16.17
N ALA A 130 -1.50 1.35 -15.91
CA ALA A 130 -1.49 2.01 -14.62
C ALA A 130 -2.89 2.50 -14.21
N GLY A 131 -3.65 3.10 -15.14
CA GLY A 131 -5.02 3.56 -14.89
C GLY A 131 -6.00 2.43 -14.55
N ALA A 132 -5.85 1.26 -15.16
CA ALA A 132 -6.68 0.09 -14.89
C ALA A 132 -6.35 -0.59 -13.55
N VAL A 133 -5.05 -0.65 -13.20
CA VAL A 133 -4.56 -1.34 -11.99
C VAL A 133 -4.67 -0.45 -10.74
N CYS A 134 -4.48 0.85 -10.87
CA CYS A 134 -4.48 1.82 -9.76
C CYS A 134 -5.70 1.72 -8.82
N PRO A 135 -6.96 1.66 -9.29
CA PRO A 135 -8.12 1.59 -8.38
C PRO A 135 -8.17 0.29 -7.57
N ILE A 136 -7.65 -0.81 -8.13
CA ILE A 136 -7.58 -2.10 -7.46
C ILE A 136 -6.54 -2.03 -6.33
N VAL A 137 -5.34 -1.52 -6.64
CA VAL A 137 -4.25 -1.35 -5.67
C VAL A 137 -4.66 -0.40 -4.53
N LEU A 138 -5.25 0.75 -4.87
CA LEU A 138 -5.73 1.71 -3.88
C LEU A 138 -6.86 1.13 -3.01
N GLY A 139 -7.76 0.34 -3.59
CA GLY A 139 -8.79 -0.38 -2.83
C GLY A 139 -8.20 -1.40 -1.86
N LEU A 140 -7.25 -2.22 -2.32
CA LEU A 140 -6.57 -3.24 -1.51
C LEU A 140 -5.77 -2.63 -0.35
N SER A 141 -5.17 -1.45 -0.55
CA SER A 141 -4.42 -0.75 0.50
C SER A 141 -5.24 -0.55 1.79
N ALA A 142 -6.57 -0.39 1.69
CA ALA A 142 -7.48 -0.23 2.83
C ALA A 142 -7.54 -1.49 3.73
N CYS A 143 -7.23 -2.67 3.19
CA CYS A 143 -7.17 -3.92 3.96
C CYS A 143 -6.06 -3.89 5.01
N SER A 144 -4.94 -3.24 4.72
CA SER A 144 -3.81 -3.14 5.67
C SER A 144 -4.20 -2.37 6.94
N GLY A 145 -4.93 -1.26 6.78
CA GLY A 145 -5.41 -0.44 7.88
C GLY A 145 -6.40 -1.17 8.79
N THR A 146 -7.22 -2.06 8.23
CA THR A 146 -8.20 -2.82 9.03
C THR A 146 -7.64 -4.05 9.69
N LEU A 147 -6.67 -4.72 9.06
CA LEU A 147 -5.84 -5.72 9.71
C LEU A 147 -5.10 -5.15 10.92
N ALA A 148 -4.57 -3.92 10.78
CA ALA A 148 -3.95 -3.19 11.89
C ALA A 148 -4.98 -2.86 13.00
N ALA A 149 -6.16 -2.37 12.63
CA ALA A 149 -7.21 -1.99 13.59
C ALA A 149 -7.79 -3.19 14.36
N ARG A 150 -7.76 -4.39 13.77
CA ARG A 150 -8.23 -5.64 14.40
C ARG A 150 -7.13 -6.39 15.16
N GLU A 151 -5.97 -5.76 15.37
CA GLU A 151 -4.79 -6.36 16.02
C GLU A 151 -4.31 -7.68 15.37
N LYS A 152 -4.63 -7.91 14.10
CA LYS A 152 -4.24 -9.11 13.34
C LYS A 152 -2.84 -8.95 12.75
N PHE A 153 -1.85 -8.71 13.60
CA PHE A 153 -0.48 -8.38 13.19
C PHE A 153 0.21 -9.48 12.38
N GLY A 154 -0.10 -10.76 12.62
CA GLY A 154 0.45 -11.86 11.82
C GLY A 154 -0.05 -11.87 10.37
N ALA A 155 -1.34 -11.58 10.15
CA ALA A 155 -1.89 -11.45 8.81
C ALA A 155 -1.41 -10.15 8.13
N LEU A 156 -1.24 -9.07 8.89
CA LEU A 156 -0.66 -7.83 8.39
C LEU A 156 0.80 -7.99 7.95
N PHE A 157 1.59 -8.78 8.69
CA PHE A 157 2.97 -9.13 8.33
C PHE A 157 3.03 -9.78 6.96
N TRP A 158 2.26 -10.86 6.76
CA TRP A 158 2.22 -11.56 5.47
C TRP A 158 1.64 -10.70 4.35
N TYR A 159 0.62 -9.89 4.64
CA TYR A 159 0.06 -8.94 3.68
C TYR A 159 1.14 -7.98 3.17
N ARG A 160 1.96 -7.38 4.04
CA ARG A 160 3.03 -6.45 3.63
C ARG A 160 4.09 -7.09 2.76
N ILE A 161 4.47 -8.33 3.07
CA ILE A 161 5.44 -9.08 2.27
C ILE A 161 4.84 -9.41 0.90
N ALA A 162 3.60 -9.90 0.87
CA ALA A 162 2.90 -10.22 -0.37
C ALA A 162 2.73 -8.97 -1.26
N ASP A 163 2.33 -7.84 -0.68
CA ASP A 163 2.17 -6.55 -1.36
C ASP A 163 3.49 -6.08 -1.98
N SER A 164 4.60 -6.20 -1.22
CA SER A 164 5.94 -5.87 -1.72
C SER A 164 6.44 -6.82 -2.81
N LEU A 165 6.00 -8.07 -2.83
CA LEU A 165 6.33 -9.04 -3.89
C LEU A 165 5.48 -8.81 -5.14
N THR A 166 4.20 -8.49 -5.00
CA THR A 166 3.35 -8.10 -6.15
C THR A 166 3.89 -6.85 -6.82
N ASP A 167 4.45 -5.94 -6.04
CA ASP A 167 5.18 -4.78 -6.54
C ASP A 167 6.39 -5.15 -7.40
N PHE A 168 7.06 -6.27 -7.12
CA PHE A 168 8.15 -6.83 -7.94
C PHE A 168 7.62 -7.46 -9.23
N VAL A 169 6.51 -8.21 -9.12
CA VAL A 169 5.86 -8.93 -10.22
C VAL A 169 5.16 -7.99 -11.19
N GLY A 170 4.70 -6.83 -10.73
CA GLY A 170 4.05 -5.80 -11.56
C GLY A 170 4.93 -5.24 -12.68
N PHE A 171 6.24 -5.48 -12.67
CA PHE A 171 7.17 -5.15 -13.78
C PHE A 171 7.34 -6.26 -14.81
N ILE A 172 6.89 -7.48 -14.52
CA ILE A 172 6.94 -8.58 -15.48
C ILE A 172 6.18 -8.25 -16.79
N PRO A 173 5.02 -7.57 -16.82
CA PRO A 173 4.41 -7.18 -18.09
C PRO A 173 5.19 -6.13 -18.90
N LEU A 174 6.33 -5.63 -18.39
CA LEU A 174 7.24 -4.72 -19.07
C LEU A 174 8.53 -5.42 -19.56
N LEU A 175 8.70 -6.72 -19.29
CA LEU A 175 9.76 -7.59 -19.85
C LEU A 175 9.24 -8.38 -21.05
#